data_AF-A0A7C2YXX5-F1
#
_entry.id   AF-A0A7C2YXX5-F1
#
_cell.length_a   1.000
_cell.length_b   1.000
_cell.length_c   1.000
_cell.angle_alpha   90.00
_cell.angle_beta   90.00
_cell.angle_gamma   90.00
#
_symmetry.space_group_name_H-M   'P 1'
#
loop_
_entity.id
_entity.type
_entity.pdbx_description
1 polymer ?
#
loop_
_entity_poly.entity_id
_entity_poly.type
_entity_poly.pdbx_seq_one_letter_code
_entity_poly.pdbx_strand_id
1 'polypeptide(L)'
;MRITIMSKRELTPKRHEVLEAIQGRTDHPTAEDVYHSLREQGSRTSLATVYRALRVLAEEGFVREVHGLGPDRFDPVRKPHYHLVCRRCNRV
;
A
#
# COMPACT_ATOMS: atom_id res chain seq x y z
N MET A 1 -6.74 -22.68 -12.37
CA MET A 1 -6.33 -21.34 -11.90
C MET A 1 -6.49 -21.31 -10.38
N ARG A 2 -5.41 -21.57 -9.63
CA ARG A 2 -5.45 -21.58 -8.15
C ARG A 2 -5.32 -20.13 -7.68
N ILE A 3 -6.40 -19.55 -7.20
CA ILE A 3 -6.37 -18.27 -6.48
C ILE A 3 -6.03 -18.64 -5.04
N THR A 4 -4.75 -18.61 -4.68
CA THR A 4 -4.33 -18.84 -3.30
C THR A 4 -4.62 -17.55 -2.53
N ILE A 5 -5.76 -17.51 -1.83
CA ILE A 5 -6.08 -16.39 -0.94
C ILE A 5 -5.17 -16.51 0.29
N MET A 6 -4.07 -15.76 0.32
CA MET A 6 -3.20 -15.69 1.48
C MET A 6 -3.93 -15.02 2.64
N SER A 7 -3.86 -15.64 3.81
CA SER A 7 -4.39 -15.08 5.06
C SER A 7 -3.43 -14.02 5.59
N LYS A 8 -3.93 -12.98 6.29
CA LYS A 8 -3.07 -11.98 6.99
C LYS A 8 -2.03 -12.67 7.92
N ARG A 9 -2.28 -13.91 8.35
CA ARG A 9 -1.37 -14.74 9.18
C ARG A 9 -0.19 -15.36 8.43
N GLU A 10 -0.21 -15.39 7.10
CA GLU A 10 0.85 -15.98 6.27
C GLU A 10 1.84 -14.93 5.72
N LEU A 11 1.63 -13.66 6.04
CA LEU A 11 2.52 -12.57 5.64
C LEU A 11 3.84 -12.64 6.42
N THR A 12 4.94 -12.35 5.73
CA THR A 12 6.24 -12.20 6.40
C THR A 12 6.21 -10.98 7.34
N PRO A 13 7.04 -10.96 8.41
CA PRO A 13 7.01 -9.86 9.38
C PRO A 13 7.15 -8.47 8.75
N LYS A 14 8.00 -8.33 7.73
CA LYS A 14 8.19 -7.07 7.00
C LYS A 14 6.96 -6.67 6.18
N ARG A 15 6.26 -7.62 5.57
CA ARG A 15 5.01 -7.33 4.85
C ARG A 15 3.89 -6.96 5.81
N HIS A 16 3.87 -7.59 6.99
CA HIS A 16 2.92 -7.25 8.05
C HIS A 16 3.16 -5.81 8.53
N GLU A 17 4.41 -5.45 8.79
CA GLU A 17 4.81 -4.10 9.20
C GLU A 17 4.38 -3.04 8.17
N VAL A 18 4.66 -3.27 6.88
CA VAL A 18 4.23 -2.37 5.78
C VAL A 18 2.70 -2.30 5.67
N LEU A 19 2.03 -3.44 5.83
CA LEU A 19 0.57 -3.50 5.78
C LEU A 19 -0.06 -2.76 6.96
N GLU A 20 0.53 -2.82 8.15
CA GLU A 20 0.07 -2.06 9.33
C GLU A 20 0.31 -0.57 9.18
N ALA A 21 1.43 -0.16 8.55
CA ALA A 21 1.72 1.25 8.31
C ALA A 21 0.75 1.91 7.31
N ILE A 22 0.13 1.14 6.43
CA ILE A 22 -0.87 1.63 5.48
C ILE A 22 -2.32 1.35 5.92
N GLN A 23 -2.57 0.27 6.67
CA GLN A 23 -3.92 -0.06 7.15
C GLN A 23 -4.46 1.02 8.11
N GLY A 24 -5.66 1.50 7.83
CA GLY A 24 -6.33 2.55 8.63
C GLY A 24 -6.08 3.97 8.14
N ARG A 25 -5.19 4.15 7.17
CA ARG A 25 -5.06 5.41 6.43
C ARG A 25 -6.28 5.63 5.53
N THR A 26 -6.69 6.89 5.41
CA THR A 26 -7.77 7.32 4.48
C THR A 26 -7.21 8.07 3.27
N ASP A 27 -5.92 8.41 3.31
CA ASP A 27 -5.16 8.93 2.19
C ASP A 27 -4.63 7.79 1.31
N HIS A 28 -4.28 8.10 0.05
CA HIS A 28 -3.60 7.19 -0.88
C HIS A 28 -2.09 7.48 -0.88
N PRO A 29 -1.33 6.96 0.09
CA PRO A 29 0.10 7.24 0.19
C PRO A 29 0.87 6.63 -0.98
N THR A 30 1.96 7.28 -1.33
CA THR A 30 3.01 6.70 -2.16
C THR A 30 3.85 5.72 -1.33
N ALA A 31 4.68 4.92 -1.99
CA ALA A 31 5.63 4.06 -1.27
C ALA A 31 6.66 4.87 -0.46
N GLU A 32 6.98 6.10 -0.89
CA GLU A 32 7.82 7.03 -0.13
C GLU A 32 7.13 7.48 1.15
N ASP A 33 5.85 7.83 1.10
CA ASP A 33 5.08 8.22 2.29
C ASP A 33 5.02 7.07 3.31
N VAL A 34 4.77 5.85 2.86
CA VAL A 34 4.78 4.66 3.73
C VAL A 34 6.18 4.42 4.31
N TYR A 35 7.22 4.59 3.50
CA TYR A 35 8.61 4.50 3.97
C TYR A 35 8.92 5.53 5.05
N HIS A 36 8.52 6.79 4.87
CA HIS A 36 8.74 7.83 5.87
C HIS A 36 8.01 7.52 7.18
N SER A 37 6.74 7.12 7.12
CA SER A 37 5.99 6.71 8.32
C SER A 37 6.64 5.52 9.04
N LEU A 38 7.13 4.52 8.31
CA LEU A 38 7.86 3.38 8.90
C LEU A 38 9.18 3.81 9.54
N ARG A 39 9.90 4.75 8.93
CA ARG A 39 11.17 5.27 9.48
C ARG A 39 10.94 6.05 10.77
N GLU A 40 9.88 6.84 10.86
CA GLU A 40 9.47 7.55 12.07
C GLU A 40 9.11 6.58 13.21
N GLN A 41 8.57 5.41 12.87
CA GLN A 41 8.29 4.31 13.81
C GLN A 41 9.53 3.48 14.18
N GLY A 42 10.73 3.83 13.68
CA GLY A 42 11.99 3.16 13.98
C GLY A 42 12.31 1.95 13.08
N SER A 43 11.56 1.74 11.99
CA SER A 43 11.80 0.64 11.06
C SER A 43 13.17 0.77 10.37
N ARG A 44 13.84 -0.37 10.21
CA ARG A 44 15.11 -0.50 9.46
C ARG A 44 14.88 -0.94 8.01
N THR A 45 13.63 -0.95 7.55
CA THR A 45 13.25 -1.32 6.19
C THR A 45 13.72 -0.25 5.19
N SER A 46 14.19 -0.69 4.02
CA SER A 46 14.60 0.21 2.93
C SER A 46 13.42 0.56 2.03
N LEU A 47 13.47 1.71 1.34
CA LEU A 47 12.44 2.13 0.38
C LEU A 47 12.14 1.05 -0.68
N ALA A 48 13.18 0.42 -1.23
CA ALA A 48 13.02 -0.68 -2.18
C ALA A 48 12.26 -1.89 -1.59
N THR A 49 12.39 -2.13 -0.28
CA THR A 49 11.67 -3.21 0.40
C THR A 49 10.21 -2.83 0.63
N VAL A 50 9.92 -1.57 0.95
CA VAL A 50 8.55 -1.04 1.03
C VAL A 50 7.84 -1.18 -0.31
N TYR A 51 8.47 -0.75 -1.40
CA TYR A 51 7.93 -0.92 -2.76
C TYR A 51 7.59 -2.38 -3.09
N ARG A 52 8.54 -3.30 -2.86
CA ARG A 52 8.31 -4.74 -3.12
C ARG A 52 7.19 -5.30 -2.25
N ALA A 53 7.12 -4.88 -0.98
CA ALA A 53 6.07 -5.32 -0.08
C ALA A 53 4.70 -4.82 -0.55
N LEU A 54 4.57 -3.53 -0.89
CA LEU A 54 3.32 -2.95 -1.38
C LEU A 54 2.83 -3.59 -2.67
N ARG A 55 3.73 -3.89 -3.62
CA ARG A 55 3.37 -4.63 -4.84
C ARG A 55 2.84 -6.02 -4.55
N VAL A 56 3.52 -6.79 -3.71
CA VAL A 56 3.05 -8.13 -3.33
C VAL A 56 1.70 -8.05 -2.61
N LEU A 57 1.53 -7.09 -1.70
CA LEU A 57 0.26 -6.86 -1.02
C LEU A 57 -0.85 -6.46 -2.01
N ALA A 58 -0.52 -5.75 -3.09
CA ALA A 58 -1.46 -5.40 -4.15
C ALA A 58 -1.85 -6.62 -5.00
N GLU A 59 -0.87 -7.43 -5.40
CA GLU A 59 -1.07 -8.70 -6.13
C GLU A 59 -1.92 -9.70 -5.32
N GLU A 60 -1.73 -9.74 -4.00
CA GLU A 60 -2.47 -10.58 -3.06
C GLU A 60 -3.84 -9.98 -2.66
N GLY A 61 -4.14 -8.74 -3.06
CA GLY A 61 -5.42 -8.07 -2.82
C GLY A 61 -5.60 -7.47 -1.42
N PHE A 62 -4.52 -7.30 -0.65
CA PHE A 62 -4.54 -6.62 0.65
C PHE A 62 -4.59 -5.09 0.54
N VAL A 63 -4.04 -4.55 -0.53
CA VAL A 63 -4.10 -3.13 -0.92
C VAL A 63 -4.44 -3.05 -2.41
N ARG A 64 -4.77 -1.86 -2.92
CA ARG A 64 -4.93 -1.63 -4.36
C ARG A 64 -3.92 -0.61 -4.83
N GLU A 65 -3.23 -0.91 -5.91
CA GLU A 65 -2.37 0.05 -6.60
C GLU A 65 -3.24 0.99 -7.44
N VAL A 66 -3.05 2.29 -7.27
CA VAL A 66 -3.77 3.35 -7.99
C VAL A 66 -2.75 4.05 -8.88
N HIS A 67 -2.82 3.74 -10.17
CA HIS A 67 -1.99 4.38 -11.19
C HIS A 67 -2.64 5.70 -11.63
N GLY A 68 -1.85 6.77 -11.67
CA GLY A 68 -2.24 8.08 -12.18
C GLY A 68 -1.12 8.72 -13.00
N LEU A 69 -1.22 10.01 -13.32
CA LEU A 69 -0.12 10.73 -14.01
C LEU A 69 1.07 11.08 -13.08
N GLY A 70 1.02 10.63 -11.83
CA GLY A 70 2.03 10.90 -10.80
C GLY A 70 2.61 9.61 -10.23
N PRO A 71 3.33 9.67 -9.09
CA PRO A 71 3.88 8.47 -8.46
C PRO A 71 2.79 7.45 -8.12
N ASP A 72 3.14 6.16 -8.18
CA ASP A 72 2.24 5.06 -7.82
C ASP A 72 1.75 5.24 -6.37
N ARG A 73 0.42 5.19 -6.21
CA ARG A 73 -0.25 5.32 -4.92
C ARG A 73 -0.89 4.01 -4.51
N PHE A 74 -1.02 3.81 -3.21
CA PHE A 74 -1.58 2.59 -2.64
C PHE A 74 -2.82 2.92 -1.81
N ASP A 75 -3.88 2.15 -2.04
CA ASP A 75 -5.17 2.26 -1.38
C ASP A 75 -5.30 1.13 -0.32
N PRO A 76 -5.44 1.47 0.97
CA PRO A 76 -5.53 0.50 2.05
C PRO A 76 -6.89 -0.20 2.21
N VAL A 77 -7.92 0.18 1.46
CA VAL A 77 -9.30 -0.18 1.81
C VAL A 77 -9.70 -1.56 1.26
N ARG A 78 -10.19 -2.42 2.17
CA ARG A 78 -10.76 -3.76 1.90
C ARG A 78 -12.19 -3.76 1.33
N LYS A 79 -12.75 -2.59 0.99
CA LYS A 79 -14.13 -2.40 0.52
C LYS A 79 -14.17 -1.50 -0.72
N PRO A 80 -15.05 -1.77 -1.70
CA PRO A 80 -15.24 -0.87 -2.83
C PRO A 80 -15.65 0.51 -2.33
N HIS A 81 -14.94 1.54 -2.76
CA HIS A 81 -15.31 2.93 -2.58
C HIS A 81 -14.93 3.67 -3.87
N TYR A 82 -15.80 4.59 -4.30
CA TYR A 82 -15.62 5.34 -5.53
C TYR A 82 -14.71 6.54 -5.27
N HIS A 83 -13.69 6.71 -6.12
CA HIS A 83 -12.78 7.84 -6.08
C HIS A 83 -13.08 8.80 -7.21
N LEU A 84 -13.23 10.08 -6.88
CA LEU A 84 -13.32 11.16 -7.86
C LEU A 84 -11.93 11.79 -7.98
N VAL A 85 -11.24 11.55 -9.09
CA VAL A 85 -9.91 12.12 -9.34
C VAL A 85 -10.04 13.51 -9.96
N CYS A 86 -9.43 14.52 -9.35
CA CYS A 86 -9.36 15.85 -9.97
C CYS A 86 -8.44 15.83 -11.20
N ARG A 87 -8.98 16.02 -12.41
CA ARG A 87 -8.21 16.05 -13.67
C ARG A 87 -7.20 17.20 -13.78
N ARG A 88 -7.21 18.14 -12.82
CA ARG A 88 -6.33 19.32 -12.81
C ARG A 88 -5.13 19.16 -11.88
N CYS A 89 -5.27 18.44 -10.77
CA CYS A 89 -4.21 18.30 -9.77
C CYS A 89 -3.95 16.86 -9.31
N ASN A 90 -4.66 15.88 -9.88
CA ASN A 90 -4.59 14.45 -9.51
C ASN A 90 -4.74 14.16 -8.01
N ARG A 91 -5.39 15.07 -7.29
CA ARG A 91 -5.83 14.82 -5.92
C ARG A 91 -7.11 14.00 -5.98
N VAL A 92 -7.16 12.97 -5.15
CA VAL A 92 -8.33 12.15 -4.86
C VAL A 92 -8.95 12.65 -3.57
#